data_AF-A0A2S4ZCE6-F1
#
_entry.id   AF-A0A2S4ZCE6-F1
#
_cell.length_a   1.000
_cell.length_b   1.000
_cell.length_c   1.000
_cell.angle_alpha   90.00
_cell.angle_beta   90.00
_cell.angle_gamma   90.00
#
_symmetry.space_group_name_H-M   'P 1'
#
loop_
_entity.id
_entity.type
_entity.pdbx_description
1 polymer ?
#
loop_
_entity_poly.entity_id
_entity_poly.type
_entity_poly.pdbx_seq_one_letter_code
_entity_poly.pdbx_strand_id
1 'polypeptide(L)'
;MLVLPVVLLVGFGTYFRLIEADMEDTWLIVGMNRLRHAYVELAPELEPYFIASHHDDPPGIWTTYSFRRHIGVTHWLSGSPVVVGVINSVVTGVLAAVVCEAAGAGATLRTLVAVATAILTAVVLGFLGLRKVHAASRSYRPRFPSDEARRSAR
;
A
#
# COMPACT_ATOMS: atom_id res chain seq x y z
N MET A 1 3.86 15.81 27.26
CA MET A 1 2.50 15.36 26.86
C MET A 1 2.07 15.82 25.47
N LEU A 2 2.54 16.95 24.93
CA LEU A 2 2.14 17.42 23.59
C LEU A 2 2.84 16.70 22.42
N VAL A 3 4.03 16.11 22.64
CA VAL A 3 4.81 15.49 21.55
C VAL A 3 4.11 14.26 20.98
N LEU A 4 3.57 13.36 21.82
CA LEU A 4 2.93 12.12 21.35
C LEU A 4 1.68 12.37 20.47
N PRO A 5 0.71 13.23 20.86
CA PRO A 5 -0.43 13.55 20.00
C PRO A 5 -0.02 14.22 18.69
N VAL A 6 0.97 15.13 18.70
CA VAL A 6 1.44 15.81 17.49
C VAL A 6 2.13 14.82 16.54
N VAL A 7 3.02 13.98 17.06
CA VAL A 7 3.68 12.91 16.27
C VAL A 7 2.65 11.96 15.68
N LEU A 8 1.62 11.60 16.45
CA LEU A 8 0.57 10.72 15.97
C LEU A 8 -0.27 11.36 14.85
N LEU A 9 -0.62 12.65 14.99
CA LEU A 9 -1.32 13.40 13.96
C LEU A 9 -0.53 13.44 12.66
N VAL A 10 0.76 13.80 12.74
CA VAL A 10 1.67 13.81 11.58
C VAL A 10 1.80 12.40 10.99
N GLY A 11 1.96 11.38 11.84
CA GLY A 11 2.07 9.99 11.43
C GLY A 11 0.86 9.50 10.63
N PHE A 12 -0.36 9.82 11.07
CA PHE A 12 -1.57 9.50 10.31
C PHE A 12 -1.62 10.25 8.97
N GLY A 13 -1.25 11.54 8.96
CA GLY A 13 -1.16 12.32 7.72
C GLY A 13 -0.20 11.70 6.71
N THR A 14 1.00 11.31 7.16
CA THR A 14 2.01 10.62 6.35
C THR A 14 1.47 9.29 5.82
N TYR A 15 0.81 8.50 6.66
CA TYR A 15 0.22 7.22 6.26
C TYR A 15 -0.77 7.37 5.09
N PHE A 16 -1.70 8.32 5.19
CA PHE A 16 -2.68 8.55 4.11
C PHE A 16 -2.04 9.06 2.82
N ARG A 17 -1.04 9.95 2.94
CA ARG A 17 -0.29 10.46 1.80
C ARG A 17 0.48 9.36 1.09
N LEU A 18 1.04 8.41 1.84
CA LEU A 18 1.80 7.30 1.28
C LEU A 18 0.91 6.34 0.50
N ILE A 19 -0.31 6.08 0.99
CA ILE A 19 -1.30 5.30 0.22
C ILE A 19 -1.68 6.01 -1.08
N GLU A 20 -1.86 7.33 -1.04
CA GLU A 20 -2.21 8.11 -2.23
C GLU A 20 -1.06 8.12 -3.25
N ALA A 21 0.18 8.29 -2.78
CA ALA A 21 1.38 8.20 -3.61
C ALA A 21 1.53 6.81 -4.25
N ASP A 22 1.35 5.73 -3.49
CA ASP A 22 1.41 4.36 -4.03
C ASP A 22 0.36 4.13 -5.15
N MET A 23 -0.83 4.73 -5.00
CA MET A 23 -1.87 4.69 -6.03
C MET A 23 -1.47 5.49 -7.28
N GLU A 24 -0.94 6.70 -7.10
CA GLU A 24 -0.45 7.54 -8.19
C GLU A 24 0.68 6.84 -8.96
N ASP A 25 1.64 6.26 -8.26
CA ASP A 25 2.74 5.47 -8.84
C ASP A 25 2.20 4.31 -9.70
N THR A 26 1.16 3.62 -9.22
CA THR A 26 0.51 2.55 -9.98
C THR A 26 -0.10 3.08 -11.29
N TRP A 27 -0.77 4.23 -11.26
CA TRP A 27 -1.34 4.86 -12.46
C TRP A 27 -0.27 5.35 -13.43
N LEU A 28 0.84 5.89 -12.92
CA LEU A 28 1.98 6.28 -13.74
C LEU A 28 2.57 5.07 -14.45
N ILE A 29 2.74 3.94 -13.75
CA ILE A 29 3.20 2.68 -14.35
C ILE A 29 2.26 2.20 -15.45
N VAL A 30 0.94 2.27 -15.23
CA VAL A 30 -0.05 1.96 -16.28
C VAL A 30 0.17 2.83 -17.52
N GLY A 31 0.33 4.14 -17.34
CA GLY A 31 0.61 5.07 -18.43
C GLY A 31 1.90 4.74 -19.17
N MET A 32 2.97 4.44 -18.43
CA MET A 32 4.26 4.04 -19.01
C MET A 32 4.16 2.74 -19.80
N ASN A 33 3.46 1.72 -19.28
CA ASN A 33 3.27 0.46 -19.98
C ASN A 33 2.49 0.64 -21.29
N ARG A 34 1.49 1.53 -21.31
CA ARG A 34 0.74 1.89 -22.53
C ARG A 34 1.61 2.58 -23.58
N LEU A 35 2.50 3.48 -23.15
CA LEU A 35 3.45 4.11 -24.07
C LEU A 35 4.43 3.07 -24.63
N ARG A 36 4.95 2.17 -23.80
CA ARG A 36 5.79 1.05 -24.27
C ARG A 36 5.05 0.17 -25.27
N HIS A 37 3.76 -0.10 -25.04
CA HIS A 37 2.93 -0.83 -26.00
C HIS A 37 2.91 -0.15 -27.37
N ALA A 38 2.63 1.16 -27.40
CA ALA A 38 2.61 1.92 -28.64
C ALA A 38 3.97 1.95 -29.36
N TYR A 39 5.09 2.01 -28.61
CA TYR A 39 6.43 1.92 -29.20
C TYR A 39 6.70 0.56 -29.84
N VAL A 40 6.28 -0.54 -29.20
CA VAL A 40 6.42 -1.89 -29.76
C VAL A 40 5.55 -2.06 -31.01
N GLU A 41 4.34 -1.48 -31.04
CA GLU A 41 3.50 -1.47 -32.25
C GLU A 41 4.15 -0.70 -33.41
N LEU A 42 4.85 0.41 -33.13
CA LEU A 42 5.53 1.22 -34.13
C LEU A 42 6.85 0.60 -34.62
N ALA A 43 7.63 0.01 -33.71
CA ALA A 43 8.95 -0.56 -33.98
C ALA A 43 9.14 -1.87 -33.19
N PRO A 44 8.72 -3.02 -33.74
CA PRO A 44 8.76 -4.32 -33.05
C PRO A 44 10.17 -4.75 -32.63
N GLU A 45 11.20 -4.29 -33.35
CA GLU A 45 12.61 -4.52 -33.04
C GLU A 45 13.06 -3.93 -31.68
N LEU A 46 12.28 -3.04 -31.07
CA LEU A 46 12.55 -2.50 -29.74
C LEU A 46 12.17 -3.45 -28.59
N GLU A 47 11.35 -4.47 -28.85
CA GLU A 47 10.82 -5.37 -27.81
C GLU A 47 11.91 -6.00 -26.92
N PRO A 48 13.04 -6.52 -27.45
CA PRO A 48 14.09 -7.14 -26.64
C PRO A 48 14.81 -6.16 -25.69
N TYR A 49 14.68 -4.85 -25.91
CA TYR A 49 15.34 -3.82 -25.12
C TYR A 49 14.52 -3.36 -23.91
N PHE A 50 13.22 -3.67 -23.88
CA PHE A 50 12.37 -3.31 -22.75
C PHE A 50 12.51 -4.32 -21.60
N ILE A 51 13.08 -3.86 -20.47
CA ILE A 51 13.17 -4.65 -19.23
C ILE A 51 11.82 -4.68 -18.50
N ALA A 52 11.04 -3.59 -18.62
CA ALA A 52 9.72 -3.45 -18.02
C ALA A 52 8.61 -3.92 -18.97
N SER A 53 7.43 -4.23 -18.42
CA SER A 53 6.31 -4.72 -19.22
C SER A 53 5.76 -3.63 -20.16
N HIS A 54 5.24 -4.07 -21.30
CA HIS A 54 4.47 -3.25 -22.25
C HIS A 54 2.97 -3.58 -22.20
N HIS A 55 2.50 -4.32 -21.18
CA HIS A 55 1.09 -4.61 -20.95
C HIS A 55 0.57 -3.83 -19.75
N ASP A 56 -0.67 -3.36 -19.83
CA ASP A 56 -1.29 -2.54 -18.78
C ASP A 56 -2.21 -3.36 -17.85
N ASP A 57 -2.09 -4.68 -17.83
CA ASP A 57 -2.81 -5.58 -16.94
C ASP A 57 -2.12 -5.74 -15.58
N PRO A 58 -2.79 -6.26 -14.53
CA PRO A 58 -2.19 -6.42 -13.22
C PRO A 58 -0.82 -7.16 -13.24
N PRO A 59 -0.64 -8.26 -14.01
CA PRO A 59 0.67 -8.89 -14.19
C PRO A 59 1.74 -7.96 -14.80
N GLY A 60 1.39 -7.15 -15.81
CA GLY A 60 2.29 -6.19 -16.45
C GLY A 60 2.69 -5.02 -15.54
N ILE A 61 1.75 -4.54 -14.73
CA ILE A 61 1.99 -3.54 -13.68
C ILE A 61 3.01 -4.10 -12.68
N TRP A 62 2.78 -5.31 -12.16
CA TRP A 62 3.67 -5.92 -11.17
C TRP A 62 5.07 -6.24 -11.69
N THR A 63 5.16 -6.64 -12.96
CA THR A 63 6.44 -6.84 -13.64
C THR A 63 7.23 -5.54 -13.71
N THR A 64 6.56 -4.41 -13.91
CA THR A 64 7.21 -3.09 -13.94
C THR A 64 7.53 -2.57 -12.54
N TYR A 65 6.66 -2.81 -11.56
CA TYR A 65 6.81 -2.33 -10.18
C TYR A 65 7.89 -3.09 -9.40
N SER A 66 8.02 -4.40 -9.61
CA SER A 66 8.87 -5.27 -8.77
C SER A 66 9.90 -6.09 -9.54
N PHE A 67 9.96 -5.94 -10.88
CA PHE A 67 10.71 -6.83 -11.79
C PHE A 67 10.40 -8.32 -11.59
N ARG A 68 9.26 -8.63 -10.95
CA ARG A 68 8.75 -9.98 -10.74
C ARG A 68 7.32 -10.06 -11.23
N ARG A 69 7.01 -11.18 -11.88
CA ARG A 69 5.69 -11.45 -12.48
C ARG A 69 4.62 -11.77 -11.44
N HIS A 70 5.03 -12.21 -10.24
CA HIS A 70 4.17 -12.55 -9.12
C HIS A 70 4.74 -11.93 -7.85
N ILE A 71 3.92 -11.18 -7.13
CA ILE A 71 4.33 -10.59 -5.86
C ILE A 71 3.59 -11.29 -4.73
N GLY A 72 4.34 -11.99 -3.89
CA GLY A 72 3.81 -12.58 -2.67
C GLY A 72 3.39 -11.50 -1.68
N VAL A 73 2.55 -11.90 -0.72
CA VAL A 73 2.05 -11.08 0.40
C VAL A 73 3.19 -10.32 1.12
N THR A 74 4.39 -10.89 1.14
CA THR A 74 5.60 -10.35 1.75
C THR A 74 6.05 -9.00 1.19
N HIS A 75 5.84 -8.71 -0.10
CA HIS A 75 6.20 -7.41 -0.68
C HIS A 75 5.15 -6.33 -0.34
N TRP A 76 3.89 -6.72 -0.27
CA TRP A 76 2.81 -5.87 0.22
C TRP A 76 3.05 -5.46 1.68
N LEU A 77 3.55 -6.39 2.50
CA LEU A 77 3.98 -6.14 3.88
C LEU A 77 5.24 -5.27 3.99
N SER A 78 6.04 -5.16 2.92
CA SER A 78 7.23 -4.29 2.87
C SER A 78 6.94 -2.88 2.35
N GLY A 79 5.69 -2.57 2.01
CA GLY A 79 5.29 -1.25 1.55
C GLY A 79 5.55 -0.19 2.63
N SER A 80 6.02 0.97 2.19
CA SER A 80 6.29 2.10 3.07
C SER A 80 5.06 2.52 3.94
N PRO A 81 3.77 2.42 3.50
CA PRO A 81 2.63 2.66 4.38
C PRO A 81 2.50 1.67 5.52
N VAL A 82 2.87 0.40 5.33
CA VAL A 82 2.72 -0.64 6.36
C VAL A 82 3.63 -0.35 7.54
N VAL A 83 4.89 0.00 7.26
CA VAL A 83 5.87 0.36 8.30
C VAL A 83 5.39 1.56 9.11
N VAL A 84 4.93 2.62 8.43
CA VAL A 84 4.39 3.82 9.09
C VAL A 84 3.12 3.48 9.90
N GLY A 85 2.25 2.61 9.37
CA GLY A 85 1.06 2.15 10.06
C GLY A 85 1.36 1.39 11.36
N VAL A 86 2.40 0.54 11.36
CA VAL A 86 2.87 -0.16 12.55
C VAL A 86 3.45 0.82 13.58
N ILE A 87 4.23 1.81 13.14
CA ILE A 87 4.74 2.84 14.04
C ILE A 87 3.58 3.61 14.69
N ASN A 88 2.61 4.06 13.88
CA ASN A 88 1.44 4.78 14.39
C ASN A 88 0.61 3.95 15.37
N SER A 89 0.49 2.64 15.14
CA SER A 89 -0.27 1.77 16.04
C SER A 89 0.41 1.63 17.40
N VAL A 90 1.73 1.44 17.42
CA VAL A 90 2.53 1.41 18.65
C VAL A 90 2.45 2.75 19.38
N VAL A 91 2.64 3.87 18.68
CA VAL A 91 2.55 5.22 19.26
C VAL A 91 1.17 5.48 19.85
N THR A 92 0.10 5.02 19.19
CA THR A 92 -1.27 5.12 19.73
C THR A 92 -1.42 4.33 21.03
N GLY A 93 -0.88 3.11 21.10
CA GLY A 93 -0.88 2.30 22.32
C GLY A 93 -0.12 2.96 23.47
N VAL A 94 1.06 3.53 23.19
CA VAL A 94 1.85 4.27 24.17
C VAL A 94 1.10 5.51 24.67
N LEU A 95 0.48 6.28 23.76
CA LEU A 95 -0.33 7.44 24.14
C LEU A 95 -1.51 7.03 25.05
N ALA A 96 -2.20 5.94 24.73
CA ALA A 96 -3.29 5.42 25.55
C ALA A 96 -2.81 5.00 26.96
N ALA A 97 -1.66 4.32 27.06
CA ALA A 97 -1.04 3.99 28.34
C ALA A 97 -0.76 5.23 29.20
N VAL A 98 -0.18 6.28 28.60
CA VAL A 98 0.15 7.53 29.29
C VAL A 98 -1.10 8.25 29.78
N VAL A 99 -2.18 8.27 28.99
CA VAL A 99 -3.47 8.83 29.41
C VAL A 99 -4.08 8.05 30.57
N CYS A 100 -4.04 6.72 30.52
CA CYS A 100 -4.50 5.87 31.63
C CYS A 100 -3.71 6.10 32.91
N GLU A 101 -2.39 6.26 32.81
CA GLU A 101 -1.54 6.58 33.95
C GLU A 101 -1.88 7.94 34.57
N ALA A 102 -2.10 8.96 33.73
CA ALA A 102 -2.55 10.28 34.20
C ALA A 102 -3.94 10.25 34.87
N ALA A 103 -4.79 9.30 34.48
CA ALA A 103 -6.10 9.07 35.09
C ALA A 103 -6.05 8.23 36.39
N GLY A 104 -4.87 7.79 36.83
CA GLY A 104 -4.71 6.97 38.03
C GLY A 104 -5.12 5.51 37.84
N ALA A 105 -5.15 5.01 36.61
CA ALA A 105 -5.50 3.61 36.33
C ALA A 105 -4.44 2.65 36.89
N GLY A 106 -4.88 1.49 37.38
CA GLY A 106 -3.99 0.41 37.81
C GLY A 106 -3.13 -0.14 36.67
N ALA A 107 -1.97 -0.71 37.00
CA ALA A 107 -0.98 -1.20 36.03
C ALA A 107 -1.57 -2.19 35.00
N THR A 108 -2.44 -3.09 35.44
CA THR A 108 -3.12 -4.09 34.60
C THR A 108 -4.07 -3.44 33.58
N LEU A 109 -4.84 -2.44 34.00
CA LEU A 109 -5.76 -1.74 33.10
C LEU A 109 -4.97 -0.93 32.05
N ARG A 110 -3.89 -0.28 32.47
CA ARG A 110 -3.01 0.49 31.58
C ARG A 110 -2.41 -0.37 30.46
N THR A 111 -1.87 -1.55 30.79
CA THR A 111 -1.27 -2.45 29.79
C THR A 111 -2.33 -3.03 28.85
N LEU A 112 -3.50 -3.42 29.38
CA LEU A 112 -4.60 -3.91 28.55
C LEU A 112 -5.07 -2.85 27.54
N VAL A 113 -5.29 -1.62 27.99
CA VAL A 113 -5.73 -0.52 27.11
C VAL A 113 -4.66 -0.19 26.06
N ALA A 114 -3.38 -0.14 26.43
CA ALA A 114 -2.29 0.12 25.50
C ALA A 114 -2.19 -0.93 24.38
N VAL A 115 -2.24 -2.21 24.75
CA VAL A 115 -2.18 -3.31 23.77
C VAL A 115 -3.43 -3.33 22.91
N ALA A 116 -4.62 -3.17 23.49
CA ALA A 116 -5.88 -3.19 22.76
C ALA A 116 -5.95 -2.05 21.72
N THR A 117 -5.57 -0.82 22.11
CA THR A 117 -5.56 0.34 21.20
C THR A 117 -4.50 0.22 20.11
N ALA A 118 -3.32 -0.34 20.40
CA ALA A 118 -2.31 -0.61 19.38
C ALA A 118 -2.81 -1.64 18.34
N ILE A 119 -3.35 -2.77 18.80
CA ILE A 119 -3.90 -3.80 17.91
C ILE A 119 -5.05 -3.23 17.08
N LEU A 120 -5.99 -2.52 17.73
CA LEU A 120 -7.13 -1.90 17.04
C LEU A 120 -6.66 -0.94 15.95
N THR A 121 -5.68 -0.08 16.24
CA THR A 121 -5.15 0.87 15.27
C THR A 121 -4.47 0.16 14.10
N ALA A 122 -3.68 -0.88 14.37
CA ALA A 122 -3.04 -1.68 13.32
C ALA A 122 -4.08 -2.34 12.39
N VAL A 123 -5.13 -2.93 12.97
CA VAL A 123 -6.22 -3.57 12.21
C VAL A 123 -6.98 -2.54 11.38
N VAL A 124 -7.33 -1.39 11.96
CA VAL A 124 -8.08 -0.33 11.26
C VAL A 124 -7.26 0.22 10.10
N LEU A 125 -5.99 0.59 10.32
CA LEU A 125 -5.14 1.09 9.25
C LEU A 125 -4.95 0.03 8.16
N GLY A 126 -4.62 -1.21 8.53
CA GLY A 126 -4.50 -2.31 7.57
C GLY A 126 -5.77 -2.52 6.73
N PHE A 127 -6.94 -2.52 7.37
CA PHE A 127 -8.22 -2.65 6.68
C PHE A 127 -8.50 -1.48 5.74
N LEU A 128 -8.23 -0.24 6.16
CA LEU A 128 -8.41 0.95 5.32
C LEU A 128 -7.49 0.92 4.09
N GLY A 129 -6.23 0.54 4.28
CA GLY A 129 -5.27 0.37 3.19
C GLY A 129 -5.74 -0.68 2.18
N LEU A 130 -6.08 -1.88 2.65
CA LEU A 130 -6.57 -2.98 1.81
C LEU A 130 -7.86 -2.62 1.07
N ARG A 131 -8.80 -1.97 1.77
CA ARG A 131 -10.07 -1.55 1.17
C ARG A 131 -9.87 -0.53 0.06
N LYS A 132 -8.99 0.46 0.23
CA LYS A 132 -8.67 1.44 -0.81
C LYS A 132 -8.08 0.78 -2.05
N VAL A 133 -7.10 -0.09 -1.85
CA VAL A 133 -6.45 -0.85 -2.94
C VAL A 133 -7.47 -1.71 -3.68
N HIS A 134 -8.31 -2.44 -2.95
CA HIS A 134 -9.32 -3.31 -3.54
C HIS A 134 -10.39 -2.52 -4.32
N ALA A 135 -10.77 -1.33 -3.82
CA ALA A 135 -11.68 -0.45 -4.55
C ALA A 135 -11.04 0.11 -5.83
N ALA A 136 -9.77 0.47 -5.78
CA ALA A 136 -9.02 0.94 -6.95
C ALA A 136 -8.86 -0.15 -8.00
N SER A 137 -8.49 -1.37 -7.60
CA SER A 137 -8.28 -2.49 -8.53
C SER A 137 -9.56 -2.92 -9.25
N ARG A 138 -10.72 -2.89 -8.57
CA ARG A 138 -12.03 -3.21 -9.19
C ARG A 138 -12.45 -2.25 -10.28
N SER A 139 -12.00 -1.00 -10.20
CA SER A 139 -12.39 0.05 -11.14
C SER A 139 -11.48 0.06 -12.38
N TYR A 140 -10.36 -0.64 -12.33
CA TYR A 140 -9.37 -0.63 -13.38
C TYR A 140 -9.68 -1.65 -14.48
N ARG A 141 -9.78 -1.18 -15.73
CA ARG A 141 -9.94 -2.00 -16.92
C ARG A 141 -8.69 -1.86 -17.81
N PRO A 142 -7.90 -2.93 -18.00
CA PRO A 142 -6.75 -2.93 -18.90
C PRO A 142 -7.19 -2.66 -20.34
N ARG A 143 -6.42 -1.85 -21.07
CA ARG A 143 -6.64 -1.55 -22.50
C ARG A 143 -5.83 -2.47 -23.41
N PHE A 144 -4.66 -2.88 -22.96
CA PHE A 144 -3.71 -3.74 -23.67
C PHE A 144 -3.32 -4.94 -22.78
N PRO A 145 -4.25 -5.87 -22.52
CA PRO A 145 -4.02 -7.01 -21.64
C PRO A 145 -3.05 -8.02 -22.25
N SER A 146 -2.20 -8.62 -21.41
CA SER A 146 -1.37 -9.76 -21.80
C SER A 146 -2.23 -11.00 -22.14
N ASP A 147 -1.64 -11.95 -22.87
CA ASP A 147 -2.32 -13.21 -23.23
C ASP A 147 -2.76 -14.03 -22.00
N GLU A 148 -2.09 -13.86 -20.87
CA GLU A 148 -2.38 -14.53 -19.60
C GLU A 148 -3.69 -14.00 -18.99
N ALA A 149 -3.90 -12.67 -19.03
CA ALA A 149 -5.15 -12.05 -18.62
C ALA A 149 -6.33 -12.40 -19.54
N ARG A 150 -6.07 -12.72 -20.82
CA ARG A 150 -7.10 -13.20 -21.75
C ARG A 150 -7.52 -14.64 -21.46
N ARG A 151 -6.63 -15.47 -20.91
CA ARG A 151 -6.92 -16.88 -20.55
C ARG A 151 -7.72 -17.01 -19.26
N SER A 152 -7.54 -16.12 -18.28
CA SER A 152 -8.30 -16.13 -17.03
C SER A 152 -9.72 -15.54 -17.13
N ALA A 153 -10.03 -14.88 -18.25
CA ALA A 153 -11.35 -14.32 -18.55
C ALA A 153 -12.26 -15.25 -19.40
N ARG A 154 -11.77 -16.44 -19.78
CA ARG A 154 -12.55 -17.52 -20.42
C ARG A 154 -12.88 -18.60 -19.41
#